data_AF-A0A970U7U3-F1
#
_entry.id   AF-A0A970U7U3-F1
#
_cell.length_a   1.000
_cell.length_b   1.000
_cell.length_c   1.000
_cell.angle_alpha   90.00
_cell.angle_beta   90.00
_cell.angle_gamma   90.00
#
_symmetry.space_group_name_H-M   'P 1'
#
loop_
_entity.id
_entity.type
_entity.pdbx_description
1 polymer ?
#
loop_
_entity_poly.entity_id
_entity_poly.type
_entity_poly.pdbx_seq_one_letter_code
_entity_poly.pdbx_strand_id
1 'polypeptide(L)'
;MKINSISGNQYINKYHANKVSIPEKEKPSGRSDQVTFSDEALNYTRSLGGIKDKITLHSAEEKEKIADLKSRINKGQYKVDSEQVAAKIIDRFFK
;
A
#
# COMPACT_ATOMS: atom_id res chain seq x y z
N MET A 1 -16.71 -25.69 -79.55
CA MET A 1 -17.26 -25.83 -78.18
C MET A 1 -16.20 -25.38 -77.19
N LYS A 2 -16.47 -24.34 -76.39
CA LYS A 2 -15.54 -23.83 -75.36
C LYS A 2 -15.90 -24.47 -74.02
N ILE A 3 -14.96 -25.22 -73.43
CA ILE A 3 -15.13 -25.88 -72.12
C ILE A 3 -14.73 -24.86 -71.06
N ASN A 4 -15.71 -24.40 -70.28
CA ASN A 4 -15.50 -23.45 -69.18
C ASN A 4 -14.79 -24.15 -68.01
N SER A 5 -13.46 -23.95 -67.89
CA SER A 5 -12.65 -24.43 -66.78
C SER A 5 -12.86 -23.57 -65.52
N ILE A 6 -13.96 -23.79 -64.81
CA ILE A 6 -14.30 -23.07 -63.56
C ILE A 6 -14.42 -24.05 -62.37
N SER A 7 -13.53 -25.05 -62.26
CA SER A 7 -13.55 -25.95 -61.10
C SER A 7 -12.37 -25.73 -60.15
N GLY A 8 -11.15 -25.49 -60.63
CA GLY A 8 -9.95 -25.45 -59.77
C GLY A 8 -9.92 -24.32 -58.72
N ASN A 9 -10.24 -23.08 -59.14
CA ASN A 9 -10.11 -21.90 -58.27
C ASN A 9 -11.17 -21.84 -57.15
N GLN A 10 -12.31 -22.51 -57.30
CA GLN A 10 -13.36 -22.51 -56.27
C GLN A 10 -12.95 -23.33 -55.03
N TYR A 11 -12.22 -24.42 -55.22
CA TYR A 11 -11.74 -25.25 -54.10
C TYR A 11 -10.65 -24.55 -53.29
N ILE A 12 -9.74 -23.84 -53.96
CA ILE A 12 -8.67 -23.07 -53.30
C ILE A 12 -9.26 -21.91 -52.51
N ASN A 13 -10.22 -21.18 -53.07
CA ASN A 13 -10.88 -20.08 -52.35
C ASN A 13 -11.68 -20.57 -51.14
N LYS A 14 -12.34 -21.74 -51.21
CA LYS A 14 -13.01 -22.35 -50.04
C LYS A 14 -12.02 -22.78 -48.96
N TYR A 15 -10.86 -23.32 -49.34
CA TYR A 15 -9.82 -23.71 -48.40
C TYR A 15 -9.21 -22.50 -47.66
N HIS A 16 -8.98 -21.38 -48.35
CA HIS A 16 -8.52 -20.15 -47.72
C HIS A 16 -9.62 -19.44 -46.89
N ALA A 17 -10.89 -19.49 -47.34
CA ALA A 17 -12.01 -18.93 -46.58
C ALA A 17 -12.27 -19.65 -45.26
N ASN A 18 -12.02 -20.98 -45.20
CA ASN A 18 -12.16 -21.75 -43.97
C ASN A 18 -10.97 -21.62 -42.98
N LYS A 19 -9.93 -20.84 -43.31
CA LYS A 19 -8.77 -20.65 -42.42
C LYS A 19 -8.90 -19.49 -41.43
N VAL A 20 -10.02 -18.76 -41.42
CA VAL A 20 -10.23 -17.66 -40.48
C VAL A 20 -11.60 -17.77 -39.82
N SER A 21 -11.63 -18.51 -38.71
CA SER A 21 -12.46 -18.25 -37.52
C SER A 21 -12.39 -19.50 -36.64
N ILE A 22 -11.24 -19.70 -36.00
CA ILE A 22 -11.27 -20.39 -34.73
C ILE A 22 -11.76 -19.31 -33.77
N PRO A 23 -13.00 -19.38 -33.23
CA PRO A 23 -13.40 -18.45 -32.20
C PRO A 23 -12.39 -18.61 -31.07
N GLU A 24 -11.64 -17.54 -30.82
CA GLU A 24 -10.73 -17.47 -29.70
C GLU A 24 -11.58 -17.73 -28.47
N LYS A 25 -11.38 -18.91 -27.87
CA LYS A 25 -12.17 -19.37 -26.73
C LYS A 25 -11.94 -18.32 -25.64
N GLU A 26 -12.97 -17.53 -25.34
CA GLU A 26 -12.91 -16.53 -24.27
C GLU A 26 -12.36 -17.23 -23.03
N LYS A 27 -11.15 -16.82 -22.61
CA LYS A 27 -10.56 -17.31 -21.38
C LYS A 27 -11.59 -17.03 -20.29
N PRO A 28 -11.98 -18.00 -19.45
CA PRO A 28 -12.82 -17.70 -18.31
C PRO A 28 -12.07 -16.65 -17.49
N SER A 29 -12.61 -15.44 -17.42
CA SER A 29 -12.07 -14.39 -16.55
C SER A 29 -12.01 -15.02 -15.17
N GLY A 30 -10.79 -15.23 -14.66
CA GLY A 30 -10.59 -15.85 -13.36
C GLY A 30 -11.41 -15.06 -12.34
N ARG A 31 -12.47 -15.68 -11.82
CA ARG A 31 -13.16 -15.15 -10.65
C ARG A 31 -12.17 -15.33 -9.50
N SER A 32 -11.43 -14.28 -9.21
CA SER A 32 -10.66 -14.18 -7.98
C SER A 32 -11.63 -13.81 -6.87
N ASP A 33 -11.69 -14.61 -5.81
CA ASP A 33 -12.40 -14.23 -4.60
C ASP A 33 -11.80 -12.92 -4.08
N GLN A 34 -12.65 -11.90 -3.96
CA GLN A 34 -12.25 -10.60 -3.43
C GLN A 34 -12.56 -10.57 -1.94
N VAL A 35 -11.52 -10.42 -1.12
CA VAL A 35 -11.68 -10.20 0.32
C VAL A 35 -11.78 -8.69 0.55
N THR A 36 -12.96 -8.22 0.92
CA THR A 36 -13.18 -6.81 1.32
C THR A 36 -13.11 -6.69 2.82
N PHE A 37 -12.27 -5.79 3.33
CA PHE A 37 -12.27 -5.41 4.73
C PHE A 37 -13.57 -4.67 5.07
N SER A 38 -14.08 -4.86 6.29
CA SER A 38 -15.16 -4.03 6.80
C SER A 38 -14.71 -2.57 6.90
N ASP A 39 -15.65 -1.65 6.81
CA ASP A 39 -15.38 -0.21 6.96
C ASP A 39 -14.66 0.10 8.28
N GLU A 40 -14.99 -0.65 9.32
CA GLU A 40 -14.36 -0.54 10.64
C GLU A 40 -12.89 -0.97 10.63
N ALA A 41 -12.54 -2.05 9.92
CA ALA A 41 -11.15 -2.48 9.75
C ALA A 41 -10.33 -1.50 8.89
N LEU A 42 -10.96 -0.92 7.87
CA LEU A 42 -10.32 0.14 7.07
C LEU A 42 -10.09 1.42 7.90
N ASN A 43 -11.02 1.77 8.78
CA ASN A 43 -10.86 2.92 9.66
C ASN A 43 -9.79 2.68 10.73
N TYR A 44 -9.72 1.48 11.30
CA TYR A 44 -8.69 1.11 12.26
C TYR A 44 -7.29 1.09 11.65
N THR A 45 -7.14 0.57 10.42
CA THR A 45 -5.84 0.58 9.73
C THR A 45 -5.38 2.00 9.37
N ARG A 46 -6.30 2.88 8.97
CA ARG A 46 -6.01 4.31 8.74
C ARG A 46 -5.59 5.04 10.01
N SER A 47 -6.27 4.79 11.13
CA SER A 47 -5.91 5.42 12.42
C SER A 47 -4.53 4.95 12.89
N LEU A 48 -4.22 3.66 12.75
CA LEU A 48 -2.89 3.11 13.03
C LEU A 48 -1.80 3.71 12.11
N GLY A 49 -2.09 3.88 10.82
CA GLY A 49 -1.16 4.54 9.88
C GLY A 49 -0.82 5.96 10.32
N GLY A 50 -1.84 6.76 10.66
CA GLY A 50 -1.64 8.13 11.16
C GLY A 50 -0.90 8.20 12.51
N ILE A 51 -1.02 7.18 13.36
CA ILE A 51 -0.25 7.07 14.60
C ILE A 51 1.21 6.71 14.30
N LYS A 52 1.45 5.77 13.38
CA LYS A 52 2.80 5.36 12.98
C LYS A 52 3.61 6.53 12.41
N ASP A 53 2.99 7.35 11.57
CA ASP A 53 3.66 8.51 10.96
C ASP A 53 3.96 9.61 12.00
N LYS A 54 3.10 9.78 13.01
CA LYS A 54 3.37 10.67 14.15
C LYS A 54 4.51 10.16 15.05
N ILE A 55 4.58 8.84 15.28
CA ILE A 55 5.66 8.22 16.06
C ILE A 55 7.01 8.38 15.36
N THR A 56 7.07 8.21 14.04
CA THR A 56 8.34 8.33 13.29
C THR A 56 8.84 9.77 13.25
N LEU A 57 7.94 10.74 13.03
CA LEU A 57 8.25 12.18 13.07
C LEU A 57 8.74 12.64 14.44
N HIS A 58 8.09 12.21 15.52
CA HIS A 58 8.56 12.52 16.87
C HIS A 58 9.95 11.93 17.17
N SER A 59 10.31 10.79 16.57
CA SER A 59 11.58 10.15 16.88
C SER A 59 12.83 10.96 16.50
N ALA A 60 12.77 11.81 15.48
CA ALA A 60 13.93 12.62 15.06
C ALA A 60 14.16 13.81 16.01
N GLU A 61 13.11 14.57 16.29
CA GLU A 61 13.14 15.69 17.24
C GLU A 61 13.42 15.23 18.67
N GLU A 62 12.88 14.07 19.07
CA GLU A 62 13.17 13.47 20.36
C GLU A 62 14.63 13.03 20.46
N LYS A 63 15.21 12.45 19.41
CA LYS A 63 16.64 12.08 19.40
C LYS A 63 17.54 13.29 19.57
N GLU A 64 17.23 14.40 18.90
CA GLU A 64 17.98 15.65 19.04
C GLU A 64 17.87 16.21 20.47
N LYS A 65 16.65 16.27 21.02
CA LYS A 65 16.43 16.70 22.42
C LYS A 65 17.16 15.82 23.42
N ILE A 66 17.15 14.49 23.22
CA ILE A 66 17.88 13.55 24.09
C ILE A 66 19.38 13.80 24.03
N ALA A 67 19.94 14.04 22.84
CA ALA A 67 21.36 14.33 22.66
C ALA A 67 21.77 15.64 23.36
N ASP A 68 20.97 16.70 23.21
CA ASP A 68 21.19 17.98 23.89
C ASP A 68 21.11 17.84 25.42
N LEU A 69 20.08 17.16 25.94
CA LEU A 69 19.94 16.89 27.38
C LEU A 69 21.16 16.12 27.93
N LYS A 70 21.60 15.07 27.23
CA LYS A 70 22.82 14.32 27.60
C LYS A 70 24.05 15.23 27.64
N SER A 71 24.20 16.13 26.64
CA SER A 71 25.31 17.09 26.60
C SER A 71 25.29 18.01 27.82
N ARG A 72 24.14 18.57 28.17
CA ARG A 72 23.97 19.46 29.33
C ARG A 72 24.23 18.75 30.65
N ILE A 73 23.79 17.50 30.79
CA ILE A 73 24.06 16.67 31.98
C ILE A 73 25.57 16.43 32.13
N ASN A 74 26.24 15.99 31.06
CA ASN A 74 27.68 15.70 31.09
C ASN A 74 28.52 16.96 31.37
N LYS A 75 28.07 18.13 30.95
CA LYS A 75 28.71 19.43 31.23
C LYS A 75 28.39 19.99 32.62
N GLY A 76 27.53 19.32 33.41
CA GLY A 76 27.05 19.83 34.70
C GLY A 76 26.13 21.05 34.57
N GLN A 77 25.63 21.35 33.37
CA GLN A 77 24.76 22.50 33.07
C GLN A 77 23.26 22.14 33.17
N TYR A 78 22.95 20.88 33.48
CA TYR A 78 21.58 20.43 33.68
C TYR A 78 21.17 20.57 35.15
N LYS A 79 20.35 21.58 35.45
CA LYS A 79 19.80 21.80 36.79
C LYS A 79 18.48 21.04 36.94
N VAL A 80 18.41 20.20 37.97
CA VAL A 80 17.17 19.53 38.36
C VAL A 80 16.52 20.34 39.48
N ASP A 81 15.29 20.79 39.24
CA ASP A 81 14.48 21.50 40.22
C ASP A 81 13.47 20.56 40.87
N SER A 82 13.56 20.39 42.18
CA SER A 82 12.73 19.47 42.96
C SER A 82 11.25 19.82 42.87
N GLU A 83 10.91 21.11 42.80
CA GLU A 83 9.51 21.57 42.68
C GLU A 83 8.91 21.15 41.35
N GLN A 84 9.68 21.26 40.26
CA GLN A 84 9.25 20.84 38.93
C GLN A 84 9.06 19.32 38.85
N VAL A 85 9.93 18.55 39.51
CA VAL A 85 9.80 17.09 39.58
C VAL A 85 8.52 16.71 40.33
N ALA A 86 8.27 17.31 41.50
CA ALA A 86 7.06 17.06 42.28
C ALA A 86 5.79 17.40 41.49
N ALA A 87 5.75 18.56 40.83
CA ALA A 87 4.63 18.96 39.99
C ALA A 87 4.36 17.94 38.87
N LYS A 88 5.41 17.43 38.20
CA LYS A 88 5.26 16.42 37.13
C LYS A 88 4.80 15.05 37.63
N ILE A 89 5.20 14.65 38.84
CA ILE A 89 4.71 13.43 39.48
C ILE A 89 3.21 13.60 39.75
N ILE A 90 2.81 14.72 40.35
CA ILE A 90 1.40 14.98 40.66
C ILE A 90 0.55 14.99 39.37
N ASP A 91 0.99 15.70 38.34
CA ASP A 91 0.33 15.76 37.03
C ASP A 91 0.14 14.38 36.38
N ARG A 92 1.02 13.41 36.63
CA ARG A 92 0.94 12.07 36.02
C ARG A 92 -0.01 11.13 36.75
N PHE A 93 -0.18 11.30 38.06
CA PHE A 93 -0.93 10.37 38.89
C PHE A 93 -2.30 10.89 39.33
N PHE A 94 -2.51 12.21 39.32
CA PHE A 94 -3.73 12.84 39.84
C PHE A 94 -4.50 13.66 38.78
N LYS A 95 -4.13 13.55 37.51
CA LYS A 95 -4.81 14.17 36.37
C LYS A 95 -5.15 13.10 35.33
#